data_AF-A0A5X6ESU2-F1
#
_entry.id   AF-A0A5X6ESU2-F1
#
_cell.length_a   1.000
_cell.length_b   1.000
_cell.length_c   1.000
_cell.angle_alpha   90.00
_cell.angle_beta   90.00
_cell.angle_gamma   90.00
#
_symmetry.space_group_name_H-M   'P 1'
#
loop_
_entity.id
_entity.type
_entity.pdbx_description
1 polymer ?
#
loop_
_entity_poly.entity_id
_entity_poly.type
_entity_poly.pdbx_seq_one_letter_code
_entity_poly.pdbx_strand_id
1 'polypeptide(L)'
;MSRVISTTVYLSDELSESAREKARSWYCEGGLEYDWYSDVYEDFTLICNILGIRLNTRTVTTTGGRYHEKTCIWFSGFSSQGDGACFEGHYRYQPGAAQN
;
A
#
# COMPACT_ATOMS: atom_id res chain seq x y z
N MET A 1 -10.02 41.12 1.41
CA MET A 1 -9.83 40.82 2.85
C MET A 1 -9.96 39.33 3.03
N SER A 2 -8.99 38.67 3.67
CA SER A 2 -9.07 37.25 4.01
C SER A 2 -9.99 37.04 5.22
N ARG A 3 -10.73 35.93 5.23
CA ARG A 3 -11.61 35.53 6.34
C ARG A 3 -10.91 34.45 7.16
N VAL A 4 -10.71 34.70 8.44
CA VAL A 4 -10.15 33.72 9.38
C VAL A 4 -11.31 32.90 9.97
N ILE A 5 -11.18 31.57 9.94
CA ILE A 5 -12.11 30.64 10.59
C ILE A 5 -11.35 30.01 11.77
N SER A 6 -11.94 30.08 12.96
CA SER A 6 -11.39 29.45 14.17
C SER A 6 -12.22 28.22 14.51
N THR A 7 -11.55 27.12 14.86
CA THR A 7 -12.18 25.86 15.24
C THR A 7 -11.50 25.33 16.50
N THR A 8 -12.29 25.02 17.52
CA THR A 8 -11.80 24.39 18.74
C THR A 8 -11.59 22.90 18.48
N VAL A 9 -10.40 22.39 18.83
CA VAL A 9 -10.02 20.98 18.73
C VAL A 9 -9.81 20.41 20.12
N TYR A 10 -10.06 19.11 20.29
CA TYR A 10 -9.91 18.39 21.56
C TYR A 10 -8.92 17.22 21.38
N LEU A 11 -8.14 16.95 22.42
CA LEU A 11 -7.27 15.78 22.52
C LEU A 11 -8.07 14.54 22.95
N SER A 12 -7.53 13.34 22.71
CA SER A 12 -8.26 12.08 22.93
C SER A 12 -8.62 11.83 24.40
N ASP A 13 -7.81 12.33 25.33
CA ASP A 13 -7.99 12.27 26.78
C ASP A 13 -9.00 13.30 27.31
N GLU A 14 -9.30 14.34 26.54
CA GLU A 14 -10.34 15.34 26.85
C GLU A 14 -11.75 14.86 26.44
N LEU A 15 -11.85 13.74 25.73
CA LEU A 15 -13.11 13.16 25.26
C LEU A 15 -13.73 12.23 26.31
N SER A 16 -15.05 12.21 26.37
CA SER A 16 -15.77 11.13 27.05
C SER A 16 -15.48 9.79 26.38
N GLU A 17 -15.66 8.69 27.10
CA GLU A 17 -15.43 7.33 26.56
C GLU A 17 -16.22 7.07 25.27
N SER A 18 -17.49 7.47 25.24
CA SER A 18 -18.35 7.32 24.06
C SER A 18 -17.91 8.20 22.88
N ALA A 19 -17.44 9.42 23.14
CA ALA A 19 -16.92 10.30 22.09
C ALA A 19 -15.59 9.79 21.54
N ARG A 20 -14.72 9.24 22.40
CA ARG A 20 -13.46 8.63 22.01
C ARG A 20 -13.68 7.39 21.15
N GLU A 21 -14.64 6.53 21.51
CA GLU A 21 -14.98 5.34 20.72
C GLU A 21 -15.55 5.73 19.35
N LYS A 22 -16.41 6.75 19.30
CA LYS A 22 -16.93 7.28 18.04
C LYS A 22 -15.84 7.87 17.15
N ALA A 23 -14.88 8.60 17.74
CA ALA A 23 -13.73 9.14 17.01
C ALA A 23 -12.83 8.02 16.45
N ARG A 24 -12.62 6.94 17.22
CA ARG A 24 -11.88 5.75 16.77
C ARG A 24 -12.61 5.03 15.63
N SER A 25 -13.91 4.76 15.78
CA SER A 25 -14.71 4.13 14.72
C SER A 25 -14.62 4.93 13.43
N TRP A 26 -14.83 6.25 13.50
CA TRP A 26 -14.72 7.15 12.35
C TRP A 26 -13.33 7.11 11.69
N TYR A 27 -12.26 7.11 12.48
CA TYR A 27 -10.88 7.00 11.97
C TYR A 27 -10.61 5.64 11.31
N CYS A 28 -11.09 4.55 11.93
CA CYS A 28 -10.92 3.19 11.41
C CYS A 28 -11.75 2.95 10.14
N GLU A 29 -12.95 3.53 10.04
CA GLU A 29 -13.80 3.45 8.84
C GLU A 29 -13.16 4.14 7.63
N GLY A 30 -12.41 5.23 7.83
CA GLY A 30 -11.71 5.95 6.76
C GLY A 30 -10.30 5.45 6.42
N GLY A 31 -9.79 4.46 7.16
CA GLY A 31 -8.35 4.22 7.30
C GLY A 31 -7.62 3.47 6.19
N LEU A 32 -8.30 3.01 5.13
CA LEU A 32 -7.71 2.06 4.16
C LEU A 32 -7.83 2.46 2.69
N GLU A 33 -8.30 3.67 2.36
CA GLU A 33 -8.28 4.15 0.97
C GLU A 33 -6.91 4.65 0.50
N TYR A 34 -5.89 4.63 1.37
CA TYR A 34 -4.54 4.95 0.97
C TYR A 34 -3.87 3.69 0.40
N ASP A 35 -3.61 3.69 -0.90
CA ASP A 35 -2.65 2.80 -1.56
C ASP A 35 -1.23 3.19 -1.10
N TRP A 36 -1.01 3.22 0.22
CA TRP A 36 0.22 3.67 0.88
C TRP A 36 1.43 2.82 0.48
N TYR A 37 1.15 1.63 -0.05
CA TYR A 37 2.10 0.65 -0.54
C TYR A 37 2.25 0.70 -2.07
N SER A 38 1.64 1.65 -2.77
CA SER A 38 1.77 1.80 -4.23
C SER A 38 3.23 1.93 -4.66
N ASP A 39 3.98 2.83 -4.02
CA ASP A 39 5.42 3.04 -4.27
C ASP A 39 6.25 1.75 -3.99
N VAL A 40 5.79 0.89 -3.07
CA VAL A 40 6.48 -0.36 -2.72
C VAL A 40 6.47 -1.35 -3.89
N TYR A 41 5.43 -1.36 -4.74
CA TYR A 41 5.41 -2.24 -5.91
C TYR A 41 6.46 -1.83 -6.96
N GLU A 42 6.67 -0.52 -7.14
CA GLU A 42 7.65 0.01 -8.07
C GLU A 42 9.06 -0.32 -7.59
N ASP A 43 9.36 -0.02 -6.32
CA ASP A 43 10.63 -0.35 -5.70
C ASP A 43 10.92 -1.85 -5.72
N PHE A 44 9.93 -2.69 -5.40
CA PHE A 44 10.09 -4.14 -5.44
C PHE A 44 10.38 -4.64 -6.86
N THR A 45 9.72 -4.06 -7.87
CA THR A 45 10.00 -4.38 -9.28
C THR A 45 11.43 -4.01 -9.66
N LEU A 46 11.92 -2.85 -9.21
CA LEU A 46 13.30 -2.42 -9.42
C LEU A 46 14.30 -3.38 -8.76
N ILE A 47 14.05 -3.77 -7.50
CA ILE A 47 14.89 -4.73 -6.77
C ILE A 47 14.91 -6.07 -7.50
N CYS A 48 13.76 -6.58 -7.95
CA CYS A 48 13.71 -7.80 -8.76
C CYS A 48 14.60 -7.70 -10.00
N ASN A 49 14.57 -6.57 -10.72
CA ASN A 49 15.43 -6.36 -11.88
C ASN A 49 16.92 -6.37 -11.53
N ILE A 50 17.31 -5.73 -10.42
CA ILE A 50 18.70 -5.75 -9.91
C ILE A 50 19.14 -7.18 -9.59
N LEU A 51 18.25 -7.97 -8.98
CA LEU A 51 18.53 -9.34 -8.56
C LEU A 51 18.43 -10.37 -9.70
N GLY A 52 18.00 -10.00 -10.91
CA GLY A 52 17.79 -10.94 -12.00
C GLY A 52 16.48 -11.75 -11.91
N ILE A 53 15.51 -11.26 -11.13
CA ILE A 53 14.17 -11.82 -11.03
C ILE A 53 13.27 -11.14 -12.06
N ARG A 54 12.75 -11.91 -13.00
CA ARG A 54 11.71 -11.44 -13.93
C ARG A 54 10.34 -11.79 -13.38
N LEU A 55 9.57 -10.78 -12.97
CA LEU A 55 8.20 -10.96 -12.50
C LEU A 55 7.27 -11.40 -13.63
N ASN A 56 6.35 -12.30 -13.31
CA ASN A 56 5.25 -12.66 -14.21
C ASN A 56 4.27 -11.48 -14.32
N THR A 57 3.59 -11.36 -15.45
CA THR A 57 2.51 -10.39 -15.66
C THR A 57 1.19 -11.11 -15.86
N ARG A 58 0.11 -10.47 -15.40
CA ARG A 58 -1.26 -10.88 -15.64
C ARG A 58 -2.04 -9.75 -16.29
N THR A 59 -2.92 -10.11 -17.21
CA THR A 59 -3.85 -9.16 -17.81
C THR A 59 -5.02 -8.91 -16.87
N VAL A 60 -5.25 -7.65 -16.51
CA VAL A 60 -6.39 -7.21 -15.70
C VAL A 60 -7.31 -6.35 -16.56
N THR A 61 -8.61 -6.64 -16.50
CA THR A 61 -9.64 -5.86 -17.20
C THR A 61 -10.21 -4.81 -16.26
N THR A 62 -10.19 -3.56 -16.69
CA THR A 62 -10.88 -2.47 -15.97
C THR A 62 -12.38 -2.50 -16.24
N THR A 63 -13.17 -1.87 -15.37
CA THR A 63 -14.62 -1.71 -15.53
C THR A 63 -15.02 -1.07 -16.87
N GLY A 64 -14.09 -0.34 -17.52
CA GLY A 64 -14.27 0.24 -18.87
C GLY A 64 -13.82 -0.64 -20.05
N GLY A 65 -13.53 -1.92 -19.82
CA GLY A 65 -13.14 -2.87 -20.87
C GLY A 65 -11.70 -2.70 -21.40
N ARG A 66 -10.88 -1.85 -20.77
CA ARG A 66 -9.46 -1.72 -21.13
C ARG A 66 -8.63 -2.77 -20.41
N TYR A 67 -7.70 -3.37 -21.14
CA TYR A 67 -6.74 -4.32 -20.63
C TYR A 67 -5.48 -3.60 -20.15
N HIS A 68 -5.00 -3.97 -18.97
CA HIS A 68 -3.73 -3.52 -18.41
C HIS A 68 -2.93 -4.74 -17.96
N GLU A 69 -1.61 -4.74 -18.21
CA GLU A 69 -0.72 -5.72 -17.60
C GLU A 69 -0.35 -5.24 -16.20
N LYS A 70 -0.51 -6.13 -15.22
CA LYS A 70 -0.07 -5.92 -13.84
C LYS A 70 0.91 -7.03 -13.48
N THR A 71 1.96 -6.70 -12.73
CA THR A 71 2.87 -7.70 -12.16
C THR A 71 2.11 -8.65 -11.23
N CYS A 72 2.49 -9.92 -11.22
CA CYS A 72 1.97 -10.94 -10.30
C CYS A 72 2.60 -10.76 -8.92
N ILE A 73 2.36 -9.60 -8.31
CA ILE A 73 2.63 -9.31 -6.90
C ILE A 73 1.28 -9.30 -6.20
N TRP A 74 1.21 -10.04 -5.11
CA TRP A 74 -0.01 -10.32 -4.36
C TRP A 74 0.16 -9.77 -2.96
N PHE A 75 -0.73 -8.86 -2.57
CA PHE A 75 -0.75 -8.26 -1.24
C PHE A 75 -2.20 -8.03 -0.82
N SER A 76 -2.55 -8.44 0.41
CA SER A 76 -3.90 -8.29 0.97
C SER A 76 -3.93 -7.51 2.29
N GLY A 77 -2.86 -6.80 2.63
CA GLY A 77 -2.68 -6.23 3.97
C GLY A 77 -2.09 -7.23 4.95
N PHE A 78 -1.58 -6.69 6.05
CA PHE A 78 -0.97 -7.47 7.13
C PHE A 78 -1.99 -7.65 8.26
N SER A 79 -2.38 -8.89 8.57
CA SER A 79 -3.02 -9.22 9.85
C SER A 79 -1.97 -9.31 10.97
N SER A 80 -0.72 -9.62 10.58
CA SER A 80 0.50 -9.63 11.39
C SER A 80 1.73 -9.30 10.53
N GLN A 81 2.84 -8.84 11.13
CA GLN A 81 4.01 -8.43 10.34
C GLN A 81 4.54 -9.60 9.48
N GLY A 82 4.45 -9.47 8.16
CA GLY A 82 4.99 -10.43 7.19
C GLY A 82 3.97 -11.42 6.58
N ASP A 83 2.69 -11.36 6.93
CA ASP A 83 1.65 -12.17 6.28
C ASP A 83 1.03 -11.51 5.02
N GLY A 84 0.49 -12.33 4.12
CA GLY A 84 -0.33 -11.85 3.00
C GLY A 84 0.42 -11.26 1.79
N ALA A 85 1.75 -11.33 1.73
CA ALA A 85 2.54 -10.89 0.58
C ALA A 85 3.25 -12.05 -0.16
N CYS A 86 3.04 -12.19 -1.47
CA CYS A 86 3.80 -13.12 -2.31
C CYS A 86 3.93 -12.62 -3.76
N PHE A 87 4.79 -13.25 -4.56
CA PHE A 87 4.95 -12.90 -5.98
C PHE A 87 5.28 -14.12 -6.83
N GLU A 88 5.10 -13.98 -8.14
CA GLU A 88 5.48 -14.99 -9.13
C GLU A 88 6.53 -14.44 -10.09
N GLY A 89 7.54 -15.25 -10.41
CA GLY A 89 8.57 -14.87 -11.36
C GLY A 89 9.63 -15.94 -11.55
N HIS A 90 10.61 -15.60 -12.40
CA HIS A 90 11.72 -16.48 -12.75
C HIS A 90 13.03 -15.81 -12.39
N TYR A 91 13.85 -16.51 -11.59
CA TYR A 91 15.20 -16.07 -11.28
C TYR A 91 16.18 -16.50 -12.37
N ARG A 92 17.14 -15.62 -12.65
CA ARG A 92 18.29 -15.87 -13.52
C ARG A 92 19.50 -15.21 -12.87
N TYR A 93 20.68 -15.80 -13.06
CA TYR A 93 21.92 -15.17 -12.61
C TYR A 93 22.07 -13.78 -13.25
N GLN A 94 22.29 -12.77 -12.40
CA GLN A 94 22.54 -11.39 -12.82
C GLN A 94 23.93 -10.96 -12.31
N PRO A 95 24.91 -10.73 -13.21
CA PRO A 95 26.21 -10.20 -12.82
C PRO A 95 26.06 -8.89 -12.06
N GLY A 96 26.77 -8.76 -10.94
CA GLY A 96 26.74 -7.56 -10.11
C GLY A 96 25.62 -7.49 -9.08
N ALA A 97 24.67 -8.44 -9.05
CA ALA A 97 23.57 -8.44 -8.08
C ALA A 97 24.01 -8.57 -6.61
N ALA A 98 25.20 -9.14 -6.35
CA ALA A 98 25.75 -9.35 -5.01
C ALA A 98 27.02 -8.52 -4.75
N GLN A 99 27.21 -7.40 -5.47
CA GLN A 99 28.34 -6.50 -5.20
C GLN A 99 28.04 -5.64 -3.96
N ASN A 100 28.96 -5.67 -2.99
CA ASN A 100 28.95 -4.83 -1.78
C ASN A 100 29.39 -3.41 -2.08
#